data_AF-A0A1E4Q6G2-F1
#
_entry.id   AF-A0A1E4Q6G2-F1
#
_cell.length_a   1.000
_cell.length_b   1.000
_cell.length_c   1.000
_cell.angle_alpha   90.00
_cell.angle_beta   90.00
_cell.angle_gamma   90.00
#
_symmetry.space_group_name_H-M   'P 1'
#
loop_
_entity.id
_entity.type
_entity.pdbx_description
1 polymer ?
#
loop_
_entity_poly.entity_id
_entity_poly.type
_entity_poly.pdbx_seq_one_letter_code
_entity_poly.pdbx_strand_id
1 'polypeptide(L)'
;MLASIATIGWLWWRADQSRAAVQLAQAEAEAHDAPLRAARAAQTQYLDDRDALAPLITQWSEEVHKAAATPRMLLASRIDRLDAVIARIPSARVHGECMRTARDMFAAAARQRRDAFLAFAAQNSTSEATTRASALEQRLVEQMAACKPTDSSM
;
A
#
# COMPACT_ATOMS: atom_id res chain seq x y z
N MET A 1 1.65 75.16 0.69
CA MET A 1 1.36 74.03 1.60
C MET A 1 0.55 72.95 0.85
N LEU A 2 1.02 72.47 -0.31
CA LEU A 2 0.31 71.49 -1.18
C LEU A 2 1.24 70.39 -1.75
N ALA A 3 2.52 70.37 -1.35
CA ALA A 3 3.48 69.35 -1.79
C ALA A 3 3.42 68.04 -0.98
N SER A 4 2.59 67.99 0.07
CA SER A 4 2.56 66.89 1.05
C SER A 4 1.57 65.76 0.73
N ILE A 5 0.67 65.96 -0.25
CA ILE A 5 -0.37 64.98 -0.59
C ILE A 5 0.12 63.98 -1.65
N ALA A 6 0.95 64.42 -2.60
CA ALA A 6 1.46 63.58 -3.67
C ALA A 6 2.46 62.51 -3.18
N THR A 7 3.25 62.79 -2.14
CA THR A 7 4.21 61.84 -1.55
C THR A 7 3.53 60.71 -0.77
N ILE A 8 2.42 61.00 -0.08
CA ILE A 8 1.67 59.99 0.68
C ILE A 8 0.99 59.00 -0.27
N GLY A 9 0.41 59.47 -1.39
CA GLY A 9 -0.21 58.62 -2.40
C GLY A 9 0.78 57.66 -3.08
N TRP A 10 2.01 58.11 -3.36
CA TRP A 10 3.05 57.27 -3.94
C TRP A 10 3.56 56.19 -2.98
N LEU A 11 3.70 56.52 -1.68
CA LEU A 11 4.05 55.56 -0.64
C LEU A 11 2.95 54.51 -0.44
N TRP A 12 1.68 54.93 -0.48
CA TRP A 12 0.54 54.02 -0.42
C TRP A 12 0.50 53.07 -1.63
N TRP A 13 0.69 53.60 -2.84
CA TRP A 13 0.71 52.80 -4.07
C TRP A 13 1.89 51.80 -4.12
N ARG A 14 3.09 52.18 -3.66
CA ARG A 14 4.21 51.24 -3.52
C ARG A 14 3.98 50.19 -2.43
N ALA A 15 3.36 50.56 -1.31
CA ALA A 15 3.00 49.63 -0.24
C ALA A 15 1.91 48.64 -0.67
N ASP A 16 0.99 49.07 -1.55
CA ASP A 16 -0.04 48.21 -2.11
C ASP A 16 0.53 47.21 -3.13
N GLN A 17 1.43 47.67 -4.01
CA GLN A 17 2.14 46.77 -4.94
C GLN A 17 3.04 45.77 -4.22
N SER A 18 3.72 46.16 -3.13
CA SER A 18 4.55 45.23 -2.37
C SER A 18 3.72 44.19 -1.62
N ARG A 19 2.53 44.55 -1.11
CA ARG A 19 1.59 43.59 -0.51
C ARG A 19 1.03 42.60 -1.53
N ALA A 20 0.64 43.08 -2.71
CA ALA A 20 0.17 42.22 -3.81
C ALA A 20 1.26 41.24 -4.28
N ALA A 21 2.51 41.71 -4.40
CA ALA A 21 3.64 40.85 -4.78
C ALA A 21 3.97 39.78 -3.71
N VAL A 22 3.88 40.13 -2.42
CA VAL A 22 4.09 39.17 -1.32
C VAL A 22 2.97 38.12 -1.28
N GLN A 23 1.71 38.51 -1.53
CA GLN A 23 0.59 37.57 -1.57
C GLN A 23 0.69 36.61 -2.76
N LEU A 24 1.12 37.09 -3.94
CA LEU A 24 1.43 36.24 -5.09
C LEU A 24 2.57 35.26 -4.79
N ALA A 25 3.67 35.73 -4.19
CA ALA A 25 4.80 34.87 -3.81
C ALA A 25 4.42 33.83 -2.74
N GLN A 26 3.54 34.17 -1.79
CA GLN A 26 3.01 33.23 -0.80
C GLN A 26 2.07 32.20 -1.44
N ALA A 27 1.18 32.63 -2.34
CA ALA A 27 0.30 31.73 -3.07
C ALA A 27 1.09 30.77 -3.97
N GLU A 28 2.17 31.24 -4.62
CA GLU A 28 3.08 30.41 -5.40
C GLU A 28 3.88 29.43 -4.53
N ALA A 29 4.39 29.89 -3.37
CA ALA A 29 5.08 29.04 -2.41
C ALA A 29 4.14 27.94 -1.86
N GLU A 30 2.90 28.30 -1.51
CA GLU A 30 1.88 27.34 -1.06
C GLU A 30 1.46 26.38 -2.18
N ALA A 31 1.37 26.87 -3.43
CA ALA A 31 1.09 26.04 -4.60
C ALA A 31 2.22 25.04 -4.89
N HIS A 32 3.46 25.38 -4.59
CA HIS A 32 4.60 24.47 -4.68
C HIS A 32 4.70 23.49 -3.49
N ASP A 33 4.32 23.92 -2.29
CA ASP A 33 4.40 23.08 -1.08
C ASP A 33 3.22 22.12 -0.93
N ALA A 34 2.04 22.45 -1.45
CA ALA A 34 0.86 21.59 -1.45
C ALA A 34 1.11 20.20 -2.08
N PRO A 35 1.66 20.07 -3.30
CA PRO A 35 1.93 18.76 -3.91
C PRO A 35 3.02 18.00 -3.16
N LEU A 36 4.03 18.68 -2.60
CA LEU A 36 5.07 18.03 -1.80
C LEU A 36 4.50 17.46 -0.50
N ARG A 37 3.58 18.17 0.17
CA ARG A 37 2.88 17.67 1.36
C ARG A 37 1.98 16.49 1.03
N ALA A 38 1.22 16.56 -0.07
CA ALA A 38 0.39 15.45 -0.53
C ALA A 38 1.22 14.20 -0.87
N ALA A 39 2.35 14.37 -1.57
CA ALA A 39 3.26 13.28 -1.90
C ALA A 39 3.88 12.63 -0.65
N ARG A 40 4.25 13.43 0.37
CA ARG A 40 4.75 12.91 1.65
C ARG A 40 3.66 12.14 2.40
N ALA A 41 2.44 12.67 2.46
CA ALA A 41 1.32 11.99 3.10
C ALA A 41 1.00 10.64 2.42
N ALA A 42 0.97 10.62 1.08
CA ALA A 42 0.77 9.40 0.31
C ALA A 42 1.90 8.38 0.52
N GLN A 43 3.16 8.84 0.62
CA GLN A 43 4.30 7.98 0.92
C GLN A 43 4.21 7.38 2.33
N THR A 44 3.90 8.18 3.35
CA THR A 44 3.71 7.69 4.72
C THR A 44 2.60 6.64 4.76
N GLN A 45 1.48 6.92 4.11
CA GLN A 45 0.35 5.99 4.04
C GLN A 45 0.72 4.67 3.37
N TYR A 46 1.46 4.70 2.25
CA TYR A 46 1.97 3.50 1.60
C TYR A 46 2.87 2.67 2.53
N LEU A 47 3.76 3.33 3.29
CA LEU A 47 4.64 2.65 4.24
C LEU A 47 3.83 1.99 5.36
N ASP A 48 2.83 2.69 5.91
CA ASP A 48 1.93 2.15 6.94
C ASP A 48 1.16 0.92 6.40
N ASP A 49 0.66 0.98 5.17
CA ASP A 49 -0.06 -0.12 4.53
C ASP A 49 0.84 -1.34 4.28
N ARG A 50 2.07 -1.08 3.84
CA ARG A 50 3.08 -2.13 3.62
C ARG A 50 3.43 -2.78 4.96
N ASP A 51 3.66 -1.98 5.99
CA ASP A 51 4.04 -2.47 7.31
C ASP A 51 2.87 -3.19 8.01
N ALA A 52 1.62 -2.90 7.63
CA ALA A 52 0.45 -3.68 8.05
C ALA A 52 0.36 -5.07 7.39
N LEU A 53 0.73 -5.19 6.11
CA LEU A 53 0.70 -6.47 5.37
C LEU A 53 1.95 -7.33 5.60
N ALA A 54 3.12 -6.72 5.72
CA ALA A 54 4.41 -7.40 5.88
C ALA A 54 4.42 -8.51 6.94
N PRO A 55 3.97 -8.30 8.19
CA PRO A 55 3.98 -9.36 9.21
C PRO A 55 3.07 -10.53 8.85
N LEU A 56 1.95 -10.29 8.14
CA LEU A 56 1.05 -11.35 7.69
C LEU A 56 1.70 -12.18 6.57
N ILE A 57 2.41 -11.53 5.64
CA ILE A 57 3.14 -12.20 4.56
C ILE A 57 4.29 -13.04 5.13
N THR A 58 5.06 -12.51 6.08
CA THR A 58 6.12 -13.26 6.77
C THR A 58 5.55 -14.47 7.50
N GLN A 59 4.50 -14.27 8.31
CA GLN A 59 3.85 -15.36 9.03
C GLN A 59 3.30 -16.44 8.09
N TRP A 60 2.64 -16.02 7.00
CA TRP A 60 2.15 -16.93 5.96
C TRP A 60 3.28 -17.76 5.35
N SER A 61 4.36 -17.12 4.93
CA SER A 61 5.52 -17.78 4.33
C SER A 61 6.13 -18.83 5.27
N GLU A 62 6.28 -18.49 6.55
CA GLU A 62 6.76 -19.44 7.56
C GLU A 62 5.83 -20.64 7.73
N GLU A 63 4.51 -20.42 7.82
CA GLU A 63 3.56 -21.53 7.98
C GLU A 63 3.47 -22.40 6.72
N VAL A 64 3.56 -21.81 5.52
CA VAL A 64 3.66 -22.56 4.26
C VAL A 64 4.93 -23.41 4.23
N HIS A 65 6.08 -22.87 4.63
CA HIS A 65 7.33 -23.62 4.69
C HIS A 65 7.24 -24.79 5.68
N LYS A 66 6.69 -24.54 6.87
CA LYS A 66 6.43 -25.60 7.87
C LYS A 66 5.46 -26.65 7.34
N ALA A 67 4.40 -26.26 6.65
CA ALA A 67 3.42 -27.17 6.05
C ALA A 67 4.05 -28.02 4.93
N ALA A 68 4.86 -27.42 4.06
CA ALA A 68 5.57 -28.13 2.99
C ALA A 68 6.58 -29.16 3.53
N ALA A 69 7.22 -28.88 4.67
CA ALA A 69 8.12 -29.81 5.35
C ALA A 69 7.38 -30.87 6.22
N THR A 70 6.07 -30.71 6.42
CA THR A 70 5.29 -31.61 7.29
C THR A 70 4.91 -32.90 6.54
N PRO A 71 5.15 -34.09 7.13
CA PRO A 71 4.68 -35.34 6.55
C PRO A 71 3.16 -35.32 6.32
N ARG A 72 2.71 -35.88 5.20
CA ARG A 72 1.30 -35.82 4.76
C ARG A 72 0.29 -36.17 5.85
N MET A 73 0.56 -37.22 6.64
CA MET A 73 -0.34 -37.69 7.72
C MET A 73 -0.58 -36.66 8.83
N LEU A 74 0.31 -35.66 8.96
CA LEU A 74 0.25 -34.63 9.99
C LEU A 74 -0.20 -33.27 9.44
N LEU A 75 -0.39 -33.16 8.12
CA LEU A 75 -0.64 -31.90 7.43
C LEU A 75 -1.99 -31.26 7.83
N ALA A 76 -3.00 -32.08 8.17
CA ALA A 76 -4.29 -31.61 8.65
C ALA A 76 -4.17 -30.63 9.83
N SER A 77 -3.30 -30.94 10.80
CA SER A 77 -3.06 -30.08 11.97
C SER A 77 -2.39 -28.72 11.64
N ARG A 78 -1.77 -28.60 10.46
CA ARG A 78 -1.14 -27.36 9.97
C ARG A 78 -2.11 -26.50 9.18
N ILE A 79 -3.12 -27.11 8.55
CA ILE A 79 -4.13 -26.37 7.78
C ILE A 79 -4.90 -25.39 8.68
N ASP A 80 -5.20 -25.75 9.93
CA ASP A 80 -5.84 -24.83 10.88
C ASP A 80 -5.01 -23.56 11.12
N ARG A 81 -3.67 -23.68 11.15
CA ARG A 81 -2.77 -22.53 11.30
C ARG A 81 -2.75 -21.67 10.03
N LEU A 82 -2.79 -22.29 8.86
CA LEU A 82 -2.92 -21.58 7.59
C LEU A 82 -4.24 -20.82 7.52
N ASP A 83 -5.36 -21.44 7.90
CA ASP A 83 -6.67 -20.81 7.96
C ASP A 83 -6.71 -19.61 8.92
N ALA A 84 -6.05 -19.72 10.08
CA ALA A 84 -5.94 -18.62 11.03
C ALA A 84 -5.20 -17.39 10.44
N VAL A 85 -4.16 -17.61 9.63
CA VAL A 85 -3.48 -16.51 8.92
C VAL A 85 -4.38 -15.94 7.83
N ILE A 86 -5.00 -16.80 7.01
CA ILE A 86 -5.90 -16.38 5.91
C ILE A 86 -7.05 -15.51 6.43
N ALA A 87 -7.64 -15.87 7.57
CA ALA A 87 -8.74 -15.12 8.17
C ALA A 87 -8.35 -13.69 8.58
N ARG A 88 -7.05 -13.44 8.85
CA ARG A 88 -6.54 -12.12 9.24
C ARG A 88 -6.23 -11.22 8.05
N ILE A 89 -5.91 -11.78 6.87
CA ILE A 89 -5.50 -11.00 5.69
C ILE A 89 -6.53 -9.91 5.31
N PRO A 90 -7.84 -10.18 5.21
CA PRO A 90 -8.83 -9.17 4.83
C PRO A 90 -8.96 -8.02 5.86
N SER A 91 -8.57 -8.27 7.12
CA SER A 91 -8.65 -7.28 8.20
C SER A 91 -7.46 -6.32 8.23
N ALA A 92 -6.41 -6.58 7.44
CA ALA A 92 -5.30 -5.65 7.30
C ALA A 92 -5.81 -4.33 6.72
N ARG A 93 -5.64 -3.25 7.50
CA ARG A 93 -5.97 -1.89 7.07
C ARG A 93 -4.93 -1.48 6.04
N VAL A 94 -5.40 -1.28 4.82
CA VAL A 94 -4.61 -0.77 3.71
C VAL A 94 -5.40 0.32 3.01
N HIS A 95 -4.70 1.32 2.52
CA HIS A 95 -5.25 2.48 1.85
C HIS A 95 -4.78 2.50 0.38
N GLY A 96 -5.47 3.30 -0.43
CA GLY A 96 -5.26 3.28 -1.88
C GLY A 96 -5.80 2.03 -2.57
N GLU A 97 -6.01 2.12 -3.87
CA GLU A 97 -6.53 1.00 -4.66
C GLU A 97 -5.49 -0.09 -4.85
N CYS A 98 -4.23 0.27 -5.12
CA CYS A 98 -3.17 -0.71 -5.37
C CYS A 98 -2.96 -1.66 -4.19
N MET A 99 -2.82 -1.14 -2.97
CA MET A 99 -2.59 -1.99 -1.78
C MET A 99 -3.83 -2.81 -1.40
N ARG A 100 -5.05 -2.31 -1.65
CA ARG A 100 -6.28 -3.11 -1.51
C ARG A 100 -6.26 -4.30 -2.47
N THR A 101 -5.96 -4.06 -3.75
CA THR A 101 -5.83 -5.13 -4.74
C THR A 101 -4.74 -6.13 -4.36
N ALA A 102 -3.59 -5.66 -3.90
CA ALA A 102 -2.50 -6.53 -3.43
C ALA A 102 -2.93 -7.40 -2.24
N ARG A 103 -3.64 -6.84 -1.25
CA ARG A 103 -4.19 -7.59 -0.11
C ARG A 103 -5.19 -8.65 -0.56
N ASP A 104 -6.10 -8.30 -1.46
CA ASP A 104 -7.14 -9.21 -1.92
C ASP A 104 -6.54 -10.35 -2.77
N MET A 105 -5.53 -10.05 -3.59
CA MET A 105 -4.72 -11.05 -4.29
C MET A 105 -3.94 -11.95 -3.33
N PHE A 106 -3.39 -11.39 -2.25
CA PHE A 106 -2.72 -12.17 -1.22
C PHE A 106 -3.69 -13.16 -0.55
N ALA A 107 -4.89 -12.70 -0.18
CA ALA A 107 -5.92 -13.57 0.38
C ALA A 107 -6.32 -14.70 -0.59
N ALA A 108 -6.46 -14.40 -1.88
CA ALA A 108 -6.78 -15.39 -2.90
C ALA A 108 -5.64 -16.42 -3.09
N ALA A 109 -4.39 -15.96 -3.20
CA ALA A 109 -3.22 -16.83 -3.31
C ALA A 109 -3.08 -17.77 -2.09
N ALA A 110 -3.28 -17.22 -0.89
CA ALA A 110 -3.18 -17.99 0.35
C ALA A 110 -4.26 -19.09 0.44
N ARG A 111 -5.51 -18.77 0.09
CA ARG A 111 -6.59 -19.77 0.01
C ARG A 111 -6.28 -20.87 -1.00
N GLN A 112 -5.80 -20.51 -2.18
CA GLN A 112 -5.48 -21.50 -3.21
C GLN A 112 -4.34 -22.44 -2.80
N ARG A 113 -3.30 -21.92 -2.14
CA ARG A 113 -2.22 -22.75 -1.59
C ARG A 113 -2.72 -23.69 -0.50
N ARG A 114 -3.61 -23.22 0.39
CA ARG A 114 -4.28 -24.08 1.38
C ARG A 114 -5.05 -25.21 0.70
N ASP A 115 -5.83 -24.89 -0.33
CA ASP A 115 -6.60 -25.89 -1.07
C ASP A 115 -5.70 -26.92 -1.76
N ALA A 116 -4.53 -26.49 -2.26
CA ALA A 116 -3.51 -27.40 -2.78
C ALA A 116 -2.96 -28.35 -1.69
N PHE A 117 -2.71 -27.85 -0.46
CA PHE A 117 -2.31 -28.71 0.66
C PHE A 117 -3.41 -29.69 1.08
N LEU A 118 -4.67 -29.26 1.08
CA LEU A 118 -5.83 -30.13 1.33
C LEU A 118 -5.94 -31.23 0.27
N ALA A 119 -5.84 -30.88 -1.02
CA ALA A 119 -5.86 -31.84 -2.13
C ALA A 119 -4.69 -32.83 -2.05
N PHE A 120 -3.50 -32.34 -1.68
CA PHE A 120 -2.32 -33.17 -1.43
C PHE A 120 -2.54 -34.17 -0.28
N ALA A 121 -3.12 -33.72 0.84
CA ALA A 121 -3.47 -34.59 1.96
C ALA A 121 -4.50 -35.66 1.55
N ALA A 122 -5.46 -35.30 0.69
CA ALA A 122 -6.56 -36.15 0.23
C ALA A 122 -6.21 -37.13 -0.91
N GLN A 123 -4.95 -37.18 -1.39
CA GLN A 123 -4.52 -38.03 -2.52
C GLN A 123 -5.08 -37.66 -3.90
N ASN A 124 -5.66 -36.46 -4.06
CA ASN A 124 -6.48 -36.14 -5.23
C ASN A 124 -5.80 -35.35 -6.36
N SER A 125 -4.55 -34.89 -6.20
CA SER A 125 -3.62 -34.45 -7.27
C SER A 125 -2.54 -33.53 -6.69
N THR A 126 -1.29 -33.66 -7.13
CA THR A 126 -0.15 -33.01 -6.47
C THR A 126 0.59 -31.97 -7.33
N SER A 127 0.60 -32.08 -8.67
CA SER A 127 1.35 -31.13 -9.50
C SER A 127 0.54 -29.88 -9.86
N GLU A 128 -0.67 -30.03 -10.41
CA GLU A 128 -1.40 -28.90 -11.00
C GLU A 128 -1.87 -27.86 -9.96
N ALA A 129 -2.39 -28.29 -8.81
CA ALA A 129 -2.79 -27.39 -7.74
C ALA A 129 -1.60 -26.60 -7.17
N THR A 130 -0.45 -27.26 -7.04
CA THR A 130 0.80 -26.66 -6.56
C THR A 130 1.35 -25.64 -7.56
N THR A 131 1.36 -25.97 -8.87
CA THR A 131 1.78 -25.06 -9.95
C THR A 131 0.92 -23.80 -10.00
N ARG A 132 -0.41 -23.95 -9.96
CA ARG A 132 -1.31 -22.79 -9.99
C ARG A 132 -1.13 -21.89 -8.75
N ALA A 133 -0.93 -22.48 -7.58
CA ALA A 133 -0.67 -21.72 -6.36
C ALA A 133 0.66 -20.93 -6.44
N SER A 134 1.73 -21.53 -6.97
CA SER A 134 3.01 -20.84 -7.16
C SER A 134 2.90 -19.70 -8.18
N ALA A 135 2.14 -19.88 -9.26
CA ALA A 135 1.89 -18.82 -10.23
C ALA A 135 1.16 -17.61 -9.62
N LEU A 136 0.22 -17.83 -8.70
CA LEU A 136 -0.45 -16.74 -7.99
C LEU A 136 0.46 -16.02 -6.99
N GLU A 137 1.30 -16.76 -6.26
CA GLU A 137 2.29 -16.15 -5.36
C GLU A 137 3.29 -15.28 -6.13
N GLN A 138 3.72 -15.71 -7.32
CA GLN A 138 4.56 -14.90 -8.18
C GLN A 138 3.86 -13.63 -8.67
N ARG A 139 2.61 -13.74 -9.12
CA ARG A 139 1.80 -12.57 -9.51
C ARG A 139 1.59 -11.60 -8.35
N LEU A 140 1.42 -12.10 -7.14
CA LEU A 140 1.33 -11.26 -5.94
C LEU A 140 2.62 -10.45 -5.74
N VAL A 141 3.80 -11.09 -5.84
CA VAL A 141 5.09 -10.40 -5.71
C VAL A 141 5.23 -9.31 -6.78
N GLU A 142 4.87 -9.62 -8.02
CA GLU A 142 4.90 -8.66 -9.13
C GLU A 142 3.97 -7.47 -8.89
N GLN A 143 2.75 -7.70 -8.40
CA GLN A 143 1.77 -6.64 -8.12
C GLN A 143 2.17 -5.78 -6.92
N MET A 144 2.69 -6.39 -5.85
CA MET A 144 3.23 -5.63 -4.72
C MET A 144 4.42 -4.78 -5.12
N ALA A 145 5.30 -5.28 -5.99
CA ALA A 145 6.42 -4.51 -6.54
C ALA A 145 5.96 -3.37 -7.47
N ALA A 146 4.79 -3.53 -8.11
CA ALA A 146 4.20 -2.51 -8.98
C ALA A 146 3.55 -1.36 -8.21
N CYS A 147 3.11 -1.56 -6.96
CA CYS A 147 2.55 -0.48 -6.15
C CYS A 147 3.60 0.59 -5.80
N LYS A 148 3.49 1.77 -6.40
CA LYS A 148 4.30 2.94 -6.05
C LYS A 148 3.52 3.93 -5.17
N PRO A 149 4.20 4.68 -4.29
CA PRO A 149 3.55 5.67 -3.42
C PRO A 149 2.82 6.78 -4.17
N THR A 150 3.13 6.99 -5.45
CA THR A 150 2.49 7.99 -6.32
C THR A 150 1.28 7.45 -7.08
N ASP A 151 1.03 6.14 -7.09
CA ASP A 151 -0.06 5.52 -7.88
C ASP A 151 -1.43 5.57 -7.18
N SER A 152 -1.52 6.30 -6.06
CA SER A 152 -2.79 6.78 -5.51
C SER A 152 -3.32 7.90 -6.40
N SER A 153 -3.64 7.55 -7.65
CA SER A 153 -4.12 8.49 -8.66
C SER A 153 -5.49 9.02 -8.25
N MET A 154 -5.60 10.35 -8.31
CA MET A 154 -6.73 11.15 -8.82
C MET A 154 -8.04 10.41 -9.13
#